data_AF-A0A538QP12-F1
#
_entry.id   AF-A0A538QP12-F1
#
_cell.length_a   1.000
_cell.length_b   1.000
_cell.length_c   1.000
_cell.angle_alpha   90.00
_cell.angle_beta   90.00
_cell.angle_gamma   90.00
#
_symmetry.space_group_name_H-M   'P 1'
#
loop_
_entity.id
_entity.type
_entity.pdbx_description
1 polymer ?
#
loop_
_entity_poly.entity_id
_entity_poly.type
_entity_poly.pdbx_seq_one_letter_code
_entity_poly.pdbx_strand_id
1 'polypeptide(L)'
;MAYRVISLALVAVAVVVGACGKEIGDACSLSSDCDPNGGRLCDPDPGSPNGYCTILGCDYSTCPDSSVCVRFFTGNFTNKTCNPATEDQAPMCSLDELCSIVGNCVPRSSEVRYCMRTCGSNGDCRDGYECRDFDAMKAHGGQPVLAPDRKVDEDHASELPKFCAVGPRM
;
A
#
# COMPACT_ATOMS: atom_id res chain seq x y z
N MET A 1 -72.21 16.26 6.34
CA MET A 1 -71.65 15.20 5.47
C MET A 1 -70.89 15.90 4.34
N ALA A 2 -69.60 15.75 4.11
CA ALA A 2 -68.57 14.87 4.66
C ALA A 2 -67.22 15.60 4.50
N TYR A 3 -66.40 15.60 5.56
CA TYR A 3 -65.01 16.06 5.54
C TYR A 3 -64.22 15.13 4.60
N ARG A 4 -63.77 15.63 3.45
CA ARG A 4 -62.92 14.86 2.53
C ARG A 4 -61.47 14.88 3.02
N VAL A 5 -61.14 13.80 3.74
CA VAL A 5 -59.90 13.03 3.71
C VAL A 5 -58.61 13.84 3.55
N ILE A 6 -58.00 14.11 4.71
CA ILE A 6 -56.59 14.44 4.90
C ILE A 6 -55.75 13.30 4.33
N SER A 7 -54.88 13.57 3.36
CA SER A 7 -53.80 12.66 2.93
C SER A 7 -52.69 13.46 2.24
N LEU A 8 -51.97 14.28 3.02
CA LEU A 8 -50.63 14.73 2.63
C LEU A 8 -49.67 13.57 2.95
N ALA A 9 -49.44 12.72 1.96
CA ALA A 9 -48.38 11.72 2.00
C ALA A 9 -47.02 12.44 1.96
N LEU A 10 -46.42 12.64 3.13
CA LEU A 10 -45.01 13.00 3.28
C LEU A 10 -44.16 11.83 2.75
N VAL A 11 -43.68 11.96 1.52
CA VAL A 11 -42.68 11.06 0.95
C VAL A 11 -41.35 11.33 1.67
N ALA A 12 -41.06 10.51 2.69
CA ALA A 12 -39.74 10.46 3.30
C ALA A 12 -38.79 9.75 2.32
N VAL A 13 -38.06 10.53 1.51
CA VAL A 13 -36.91 10.03 0.74
C VAL A 13 -35.80 9.76 1.76
N ALA A 14 -35.72 8.52 2.25
CA ALA A 14 -34.56 8.05 2.99
C ALA A 14 -33.37 7.98 2.02
N VAL A 15 -32.50 8.98 2.06
CA VAL A 15 -31.21 8.92 1.38
C VAL A 15 -30.38 7.85 2.09
N VAL A 16 -30.38 6.64 1.55
CA VAL A 16 -29.43 5.59 1.93
C VAL A 16 -28.08 6.02 1.38
N VAL A 17 -27.37 6.88 2.11
CA VAL A 17 -25.94 7.08 1.88
C VAL A 17 -25.28 5.81 2.41
N GLY A 18 -25.17 4.81 1.55
CA GLY A 18 -24.30 3.68 1.83
C GLY A 18 -22.91 4.25 2.05
N ALA A 19 -22.37 4.06 3.25
CA ALA A 19 -20.98 4.37 3.55
C ALA A 19 -20.11 3.37 2.80
N CYS A 20 -19.89 3.61 1.50
CA CYS A 20 -18.76 3.02 0.81
C CYS A 20 -17.52 3.51 1.57
N GLY A 21 -16.86 2.59 2.29
CA GLY A 21 -15.63 2.90 3.01
C GLY A 21 -14.58 3.43 2.03
N LYS A 22 -13.67 4.27 2.55
CA LYS A 22 -12.61 4.89 1.75
C LYS A 22 -11.72 3.85 1.05
N GLU A 23 -11.15 4.26 -0.08
CA GLU A 23 -10.32 3.41 -0.93
C GLU A 23 -8.89 3.28 -0.41
N ILE A 24 -8.12 2.33 -0.97
CA ILE A 24 -6.69 2.23 -0.70
C ILE A 24 -6.01 3.50 -1.23
N GLY A 25 -5.22 4.16 -0.38
CA GLY A 25 -4.68 5.49 -0.71
C GLY A 25 -5.25 6.61 0.15
N ASP A 26 -6.48 6.45 0.62
CA ASP A 26 -7.22 7.54 1.23
C ASP A 26 -6.78 7.83 2.67
N ALA A 27 -7.00 9.07 3.09
CA ALA A 27 -6.72 9.53 4.44
C ALA A 27 -7.78 9.02 5.42
N CYS A 28 -7.37 8.61 6.61
CA CYS A 28 -8.21 8.04 7.65
C CYS A 28 -7.69 8.40 9.04
N SER A 29 -8.58 8.41 10.02
CA SER A 29 -8.19 8.46 11.44
C SER A 29 -8.48 7.14 12.15
N LEU A 30 -9.47 6.39 11.67
CA LEU A 30 -9.90 5.12 12.23
C LEU A 30 -10.11 4.09 11.10
N SER A 31 -9.91 2.80 11.40
CA SER A 31 -10.12 1.72 10.40
C SER A 31 -11.56 1.65 9.86
N SER A 32 -12.55 2.07 10.66
CA SER A 32 -13.95 2.17 10.22
C SER A 32 -14.16 3.21 9.12
N ASP A 33 -13.25 4.17 8.94
CA ASP A 33 -13.32 5.11 7.81
C ASP A 33 -13.02 4.39 6.48
N CYS A 34 -12.14 3.40 6.51
CA CYS A 34 -11.67 2.66 5.35
C CYS A 34 -12.62 1.52 4.98
N ASP A 35 -13.05 0.76 5.99
CA ASP A 35 -14.05 -0.30 5.82
C ASP A 35 -14.82 -0.55 7.12
N PRO A 36 -16.07 -0.05 7.24
CA PRO A 36 -16.93 -0.34 8.39
C PRO A 36 -17.23 -1.83 8.57
N ASN A 37 -17.13 -2.64 7.50
CA ASN A 37 -17.37 -4.07 7.52
C ASN A 37 -16.07 -4.89 7.70
N GLY A 38 -14.92 -4.21 7.79
CA GLY A 38 -13.60 -4.81 7.95
C GLY A 38 -12.95 -5.22 6.63
N GLY A 39 -11.65 -5.53 6.68
CA GLY A 39 -10.84 -5.91 5.51
C GLY A 39 -9.80 -4.86 5.12
N ARG A 40 -10.16 -3.57 5.19
CA ARG A 40 -9.18 -2.46 5.17
C ARG A 40 -8.98 -1.89 6.57
N LEU A 41 -7.75 -1.49 6.87
CA LEU A 41 -7.37 -0.82 8.10
C LEU A 41 -6.82 0.57 7.81
N CYS A 42 -6.87 1.43 8.82
CA CYS A 42 -6.16 2.70 8.80
C CYS A 42 -4.76 2.50 9.37
N ASP A 43 -3.73 2.58 8.51
CA ASP A 43 -2.34 2.52 8.96
C ASP A 43 -1.89 3.90 9.42
N PRO A 44 -1.53 4.09 10.70
CA PRO A 44 -1.06 5.35 11.22
C PRO A 44 0.43 5.52 10.86
N ASP A 45 0.72 5.84 9.60
CA ASP A 45 2.10 6.12 9.17
C ASP A 45 2.59 7.44 9.83
N PRO A 46 3.67 7.44 10.64
CA PRO A 46 4.23 8.65 11.25
C PRO A 46 4.78 9.68 10.23
N GLY A 47 4.96 9.28 8.98
CA GLY A 47 5.27 10.13 7.84
C GLY A 47 4.04 10.81 7.21
N SER A 48 2.82 10.37 7.54
CA SER A 48 1.57 10.89 6.98
C SER A 48 0.61 11.37 8.08
N PRO A 49 0.33 12.68 8.17
CA PRO A 49 -0.47 13.25 9.27
C PRO A 49 -1.91 12.74 9.35
N ASN A 50 -2.43 12.06 8.32
CA ASN A 50 -3.82 11.63 8.25
C ASN A 50 -4.00 10.14 7.91
N GLY A 51 -3.07 9.26 8.31
CA GLY A 51 -3.19 7.80 8.16
C GLY A 51 -3.38 7.32 6.72
N TYR A 52 -3.34 6.02 6.44
CA TYR A 52 -3.48 5.49 5.08
C TYR A 52 -4.37 4.25 5.07
N CYS A 53 -5.48 4.31 4.32
CA CYS A 53 -6.33 3.15 4.13
C CYS A 53 -5.60 2.08 3.31
N THR A 54 -5.47 0.88 3.87
CA THR A 54 -4.71 -0.24 3.26
C THR A 54 -5.21 -1.60 3.74
N ILE A 55 -4.64 -2.67 3.20
CA ILE A 55 -4.76 -4.04 3.69
C ILE A 55 -3.35 -4.45 4.15
N LEU A 56 -3.24 -4.88 5.41
CA LEU A 56 -1.98 -5.36 6.00
C LEU A 56 -1.80 -6.85 5.73
N GLY A 57 -0.56 -7.28 5.49
CA GLY A 57 -0.22 -8.70 5.35
C GLY A 57 -0.61 -9.29 3.99
N CYS A 58 -0.64 -8.45 2.96
CA CYS A 58 -0.92 -8.89 1.59
C CYS A 58 0.15 -9.84 1.03
N ASP A 59 -0.21 -10.51 -0.06
CA ASP A 59 0.71 -11.19 -0.97
C ASP A 59 0.50 -10.67 -2.40
N TYR A 60 1.31 -11.13 -3.36
CA TYR A 60 1.38 -10.62 -4.74
C TYR A 60 0.03 -10.56 -5.49
N SER A 61 -0.97 -11.33 -5.06
CA SER A 61 -2.28 -11.46 -5.71
C SER A 61 -3.47 -11.14 -4.81
N THR A 62 -3.25 -10.67 -3.57
CA THR A 62 -4.35 -10.45 -2.61
C THR A 62 -4.84 -9.01 -2.57
N CYS A 63 -4.10 -8.08 -3.16
CA CYS A 63 -4.53 -6.68 -3.27
C CYS A 63 -5.55 -6.51 -4.39
N PRO A 64 -6.55 -5.62 -4.24
CA PRO A 64 -7.47 -5.28 -5.33
C PRO A 64 -6.75 -4.56 -6.48
N ASP A 65 -7.34 -4.57 -7.67
CA ASP A 65 -6.73 -4.12 -8.94
C ASP A 65 -6.15 -2.69 -8.94
N SER A 66 -6.65 -1.80 -8.09
CA SER A 66 -6.15 -0.42 -7.92
C SER A 66 -4.94 -0.30 -6.97
N SER A 67 -4.37 -1.43 -6.54
CA SER A 67 -3.28 -1.47 -5.58
C SER A 67 -2.35 -2.65 -5.81
N VAL A 68 -1.13 -2.54 -5.30
CA VAL A 68 -0.10 -3.59 -5.35
C VAL A 68 0.39 -3.90 -3.95
N CYS A 69 0.74 -5.16 -3.70
CA CYS A 69 1.34 -5.53 -2.42
C CYS A 69 2.78 -5.04 -2.37
N VAL A 70 3.10 -4.23 -1.37
CA VAL A 70 4.43 -3.66 -1.17
C VAL A 70 4.93 -4.08 0.20
N ARG A 71 6.16 -4.61 0.25
CA ARG A 71 6.88 -4.88 1.48
C ARG A 71 7.81 -3.73 1.84
N PHE A 72 7.84 -3.39 3.12
CA PHE A 72 8.76 -2.45 3.74
C PHE A 72 9.55 -3.17 4.81
N PHE A 73 10.79 -2.72 5.05
CA PHE A 73 11.66 -3.28 6.08
C PHE A 73 11.94 -2.23 7.13
N THR A 74 11.65 -2.56 8.38
CA THR A 74 11.86 -1.66 9.53
C THR A 74 13.28 -1.74 10.11
N GLY A 75 14.10 -2.67 9.61
CA GLY A 75 15.51 -2.83 9.99
C GLY A 75 16.39 -3.21 8.81
N ASN A 76 17.66 -2.82 8.87
CA ASN A 76 18.67 -3.14 7.86
C ASN A 76 20.03 -3.38 8.53
N PHE A 77 20.77 -4.39 8.06
CA PHE A 77 22.19 -4.57 8.35
C PHE A 77 23.04 -3.96 7.23
N THR A 78 23.41 -2.68 7.36
CA THR A 78 24.24 -1.97 6.37
C THR A 78 25.61 -2.60 6.11
N ASN A 79 26.04 -3.53 6.97
CA ASN A 79 27.35 -4.17 6.90
C ASN A 79 27.33 -5.51 6.14
N LYS A 80 26.15 -5.96 5.69
CA LYS A 80 25.97 -7.24 4.98
C LYS A 80 25.31 -6.98 3.63
N THR A 81 26.14 -6.96 2.59
CA THR A 81 25.70 -6.68 1.22
C THR A 81 25.24 -7.94 0.50
N CYS A 82 24.36 -7.75 -0.48
CA CYS A 82 23.83 -8.79 -1.35
C CYS A 82 23.50 -8.20 -2.73
N ASN A 83 23.24 -9.05 -3.73
CA ASN A 83 22.81 -8.64 -5.06
C ASN A 83 21.40 -9.20 -5.34
N PRO A 84 20.36 -8.33 -5.47
CA PRO A 84 18.99 -8.75 -5.75
C PRO A 84 18.85 -9.55 -7.05
N ALA A 85 19.63 -9.23 -8.08
CA ALA A 85 19.53 -9.90 -9.38
C ALA A 85 19.95 -11.38 -9.31
N THR A 86 20.89 -11.69 -8.41
CA THR A 86 21.49 -13.02 -8.24
C THR A 86 21.20 -13.62 -6.87
N GLU A 87 20.16 -13.19 -6.16
CA GLU A 87 19.89 -13.63 -4.79
C GLU A 87 19.65 -15.15 -4.67
N ASP A 88 19.24 -15.80 -5.76
CA ASP A 88 19.11 -17.26 -5.89
C ASP A 88 20.47 -18.00 -5.90
N GLN A 89 21.57 -17.28 -6.07
CA GLN A 89 22.92 -17.81 -6.15
C GLN A 89 23.64 -17.52 -4.83
N ALA A 90 23.78 -18.55 -4.00
CA ALA A 90 24.45 -18.45 -2.70
C ALA A 90 25.94 -18.05 -2.83
N PRO A 91 26.54 -17.41 -1.80
CA PRO A 91 25.92 -16.97 -0.54
C PRO A 91 25.69 -15.44 -0.54
N MET A 92 24.47 -14.97 -0.27
CA MET A 92 24.23 -13.52 -0.13
C MET A 92 23.62 -13.14 1.22
N CYS A 93 22.56 -13.80 1.68
CA CYS A 93 21.96 -13.57 3.01
C CYS A 93 21.78 -14.88 3.81
N SER A 94 21.59 -14.81 5.13
CA SER A 94 21.27 -16.01 5.95
C SER A 94 19.82 -16.47 5.73
N LEU A 95 19.47 -17.66 6.22
CA LEU A 95 18.14 -18.27 6.02
C LEU A 95 16.99 -17.40 6.56
N ASP A 96 17.26 -16.57 7.57
CA ASP A 96 16.34 -15.66 8.23
C ASP A 96 16.36 -14.23 7.65
N GLU A 97 17.07 -14.01 6.54
CA GLU A 97 17.23 -12.72 5.88
C GLU A 97 16.73 -12.76 4.44
N LEU A 98 16.56 -11.58 3.86
CA LEU A 98 16.19 -11.33 2.47
C LEU A 98 17.17 -10.34 1.85
N CYS A 99 17.42 -10.42 0.54
CA CYS A 99 18.14 -9.37 -0.17
C CYS A 99 17.17 -8.25 -0.55
N SER A 100 17.38 -7.05 -0.02
CA SER A 100 16.60 -5.89 -0.40
C SER A 100 17.13 -5.28 -1.70
N ILE A 101 16.29 -4.56 -2.46
CA ILE A 101 16.64 -3.93 -3.74
C ILE A 101 17.80 -2.93 -3.68
N VAL A 102 18.14 -2.45 -2.47
CA VAL A 102 19.28 -1.57 -2.22
C VAL A 102 20.61 -2.33 -2.04
N GLY A 103 20.59 -3.66 -2.12
CA GLY A 103 21.78 -4.49 -2.10
C GLY A 103 22.31 -4.81 -0.70
N ASN A 104 21.44 -4.87 0.30
CA ASN A 104 21.79 -5.32 1.65
C ASN A 104 20.81 -6.35 2.19
N CYS A 105 21.30 -7.20 3.08
CA CYS A 105 20.49 -8.16 3.79
C CYS A 105 19.64 -7.47 4.85
N VAL A 106 18.35 -7.82 4.86
CA VAL A 106 17.37 -7.34 5.83
C VAL A 106 16.78 -8.53 6.59
N PRO A 107 16.52 -8.43 7.90
CA PRO A 107 15.87 -9.51 8.63
C PRO A 107 14.46 -9.73 8.08
N ARG A 108 14.09 -10.98 7.77
CA ARG A 108 12.74 -11.35 7.32
C ARG A 108 11.68 -10.97 8.36
N SER A 109 12.03 -10.99 9.64
CA SER A 109 11.15 -10.58 10.74
C SER A 109 10.83 -9.08 10.77
N SER A 110 11.58 -8.25 10.03
CA SER A 110 11.34 -6.80 9.94
C SER A 110 10.43 -6.40 8.78
N GLU A 111 10.01 -7.39 7.98
CA GLU A 111 9.13 -7.22 6.82
C GLU A 111 7.70 -6.90 7.26
N VAL A 112 7.15 -5.83 6.71
CA VAL A 112 5.73 -5.47 6.85
C VAL A 112 5.16 -5.22 5.46
N ARG A 113 3.96 -5.75 5.18
CA ARG A 113 3.35 -5.71 3.85
C ARG A 113 2.05 -4.94 3.86
N TYR A 114 1.90 -4.04 2.88
CA TYR A 114 0.73 -3.18 2.73
C TYR A 114 0.28 -3.18 1.27
N CYS A 115 -1.03 -3.18 1.03
CA CYS A 115 -1.53 -2.81 -0.29
C CYS A 115 -1.37 -1.30 -0.48
N MET A 116 -0.57 -0.91 -1.46
CA MET A 116 -0.30 0.49 -1.82
C MET A 116 -0.99 0.81 -3.15
N ARG A 117 -1.58 2.01 -3.25
CA ARG A 117 -2.30 2.45 -4.45
C ARG A 117 -1.32 2.51 -5.62
N THR A 118 -1.69 1.98 -6.78
CA THR A 118 -0.87 2.10 -7.98
C THR A 118 -0.94 3.51 -8.55
N CYS A 119 0.10 3.92 -9.29
CA CYS A 119 0.20 5.27 -9.84
C CYS A 119 0.96 5.29 -11.18
N GLY A 120 0.67 6.27 -12.03
CA GLY A 120 1.48 6.59 -13.20
C GLY A 120 2.47 7.74 -12.94
N SER A 121 2.10 8.68 -12.07
CA SER A 121 2.87 9.87 -11.70
C SER A 121 2.55 10.35 -10.28
N ASN A 122 3.32 11.31 -9.76
CA ASN A 122 3.07 11.90 -8.43
C ASN A 122 1.68 12.53 -8.31
N GLY A 123 1.06 12.98 -9.41
CA GLY A 123 -0.28 13.57 -9.40
C GLY A 123 -1.40 12.58 -9.12
N ASP A 124 -1.14 11.27 -9.22
CA ASP A 124 -2.09 10.21 -8.85
C ASP A 124 -2.09 9.93 -7.34
N CYS A 125 -1.05 10.41 -6.66
CA CYS A 125 -0.87 10.29 -5.23
C CYS A 125 -1.40 11.53 -4.52
N ARG A 126 -1.83 11.36 -3.28
CA ARG A 126 -2.28 12.48 -2.45
C ARG A 126 -1.13 13.38 -2.00
N ASP A 127 -1.46 14.55 -1.48
CA ASP A 127 -0.46 15.48 -0.94
C ASP A 127 0.47 14.81 0.09
N GLY A 128 1.78 15.07 -0.04
CA GLY A 128 2.82 14.44 0.79
C GLY A 128 3.18 13.01 0.39
N TYR A 129 2.57 12.46 -0.66
CA TYR A 129 2.92 11.17 -1.23
C TYR A 129 3.61 11.36 -2.58
N GLU A 130 4.47 10.41 -2.92
CA GLU A 130 5.14 10.32 -4.21
C GLU A 130 4.77 8.99 -4.87
N CYS A 131 4.79 8.99 -6.20
CA CYS A 131 4.68 7.78 -6.99
C CYS A 131 6.05 7.15 -7.12
N ARG A 132 6.30 6.06 -6.38
CA ARG A 132 7.59 5.39 -6.36
C ARG A 132 7.76 4.49 -7.57
N ASP A 133 8.70 4.86 -8.43
CA ASP A 133 9.33 3.97 -9.40
C ASP A 133 10.56 3.28 -8.79
N PHE A 134 11.28 2.47 -9.57
CA PHE A 134 12.40 1.68 -9.07
C PHE A 134 13.49 2.53 -8.38
N ASP A 135 13.80 3.72 -8.89
CA ASP A 135 14.80 4.59 -8.28
C ASP A 135 14.30 5.19 -6.97
N ALA A 136 13.05 5.63 -6.91
CA ALA A 136 12.43 6.10 -5.67
C ALA A 136 12.27 4.95 -4.64
N MET A 137 12.02 3.72 -5.08
CA MET A 137 11.99 2.53 -4.21
C MET A 137 13.37 2.30 -3.56
N LYS A 138 14.46 2.41 -4.33
CA LYS A 138 15.84 2.32 -3.78
C LYS A 138 16.12 3.45 -2.79
N ALA A 139 15.71 4.68 -3.11
CA ALA A 139 16.02 5.84 -2.29
C ALA A 139 15.18 5.90 -1.00
N HIS A 140 13.89 5.61 -1.07
CA HIS A 140 12.91 5.90 -0.02
C HIS A 140 12.22 4.63 0.53
N GLY A 141 12.58 3.46 0.01
CA GLY A 141 12.11 2.16 0.47
C GLY A 141 10.82 1.68 -0.20
N GLY A 142 10.34 0.51 0.25
CA GLY A 142 9.20 -0.18 -0.35
C GLY A 142 9.59 -0.97 -1.59
N GLN A 143 9.15 -2.21 -1.66
CA GLN A 143 9.40 -3.11 -2.80
C GLN A 143 8.12 -3.88 -3.12
N PRO A 144 7.71 -3.97 -4.40
CA PRO A 144 6.56 -4.78 -4.74
C PRO A 144 6.84 -6.27 -4.45
N VAL A 145 5.86 -6.95 -3.88
CA VAL A 145 5.86 -8.41 -3.77
C VAL A 145 5.33 -8.95 -5.08
N LEU A 146 6.21 -9.56 -5.88
CA LEU A 146 5.88 -10.09 -7.20
C LEU A 146 5.56 -11.59 -7.13
N ALA A 147 5.01 -12.12 -8.22
CA ALA A 147 4.86 -13.56 -8.41
C ALA A 147 6.23 -14.28 -8.33
N PRO A 148 6.29 -15.57 -7.96
CA PRO A 148 7.55 -16.29 -7.70
C PRO A 148 8.57 -16.32 -8.85
N ASP A 149 8.14 -16.11 -10.10
CA ASP A 149 8.96 -16.10 -11.30
C ASP A 149 9.44 -14.69 -11.72
N ARG A 150 9.11 -13.67 -10.92
CA ARG A 150 9.38 -12.26 -11.22
C ARG A 150 10.32 -11.67 -10.17
N LYS A 151 11.24 -10.83 -10.63
CA LYS A 151 12.28 -10.21 -9.78
C LYS A 151 12.10 -8.71 -9.68
N VAL A 152 12.51 -8.15 -8.55
CA VAL A 152 12.58 -6.72 -8.31
C VAL A 152 14.04 -6.30 -8.50
N ASP A 153 14.43 -6.03 -9.74
CA ASP A 153 15.80 -5.69 -10.12
C ASP A 153 15.84 -4.55 -11.14
N GLU A 154 17.04 -4.05 -11.41
CA GLU A 154 17.28 -2.93 -12.33
C GLU A 154 16.99 -3.30 -13.79
N ASP A 155 17.24 -4.56 -14.17
CA ASP A 155 17.03 -5.05 -15.53
C ASP A 155 15.54 -5.06 -15.92
N HIS A 156 14.65 -5.28 -14.95
CA HIS A 156 13.20 -5.29 -15.13
C HIS A 156 12.52 -4.04 -14.55
N ALA A 157 13.27 -2.99 -14.20
CA ALA A 157 12.76 -1.81 -13.49
C ALA A 157 11.53 -1.17 -14.16
N SER A 158 11.49 -1.17 -15.49
CA SER A 158 10.38 -0.59 -16.27
C SER A 158 9.06 -1.38 -16.20
N GLU A 159 9.12 -2.66 -15.82
CA GLU A 159 7.96 -3.55 -15.70
C GLU A 159 7.42 -3.60 -14.26
N LEU A 160 8.13 -2.99 -13.31
CA LEU A 160 7.73 -2.98 -11.91
C LEU A 160 6.51 -2.07 -11.70
N PRO A 161 5.51 -2.53 -10.93
CA PRO A 161 4.38 -1.70 -10.59
C PRO A 161 4.84 -0.54 -9.70
N LYS A 162 4.49 0.68 -10.11
CA LYS A 162 4.71 1.88 -9.32
C LYS A 162 3.59 2.03 -8.28
N PHE A 163 3.91 2.62 -7.14
CA PHE A 163 2.95 2.77 -6.06
C PHE A 163 3.12 4.09 -5.31
N CYS A 164 2.01 4.61 -4.78
CA CYS A 164 2.02 5.77 -3.90
C CYS A 164 2.55 5.38 -2.52
N ALA A 165 3.53 6.12 -2.02
CA ALA A 165 3.98 6.04 -0.63
C ALA A 165 4.37 7.43 -0.14
N VAL A 166 4.54 7.59 1.18
CA VAL A 166 4.93 8.88 1.76
C VAL A 166 6.23 9.36 1.11
N GLY A 167 6.21 10.58 0.57
CA GLY A 167 7.40 11.19 -0.01
C GLY A 167 8.41 11.61 1.07
N PRO A 168 9.68 11.87 0.72
CA PRO A 168 10.62 12.47 1.65
C PRO A 168 10.05 13.79 2.18
N ARG A 169 10.09 13.99 3.50
CA ARG A 169 9.67 15.26 4.10
C ARG A 169 10.60 16.36 3.57
N MET A 170 10.03 17.38 2.93
CA MET A 170 10.73 18.64 2.63
C MET A 170 11.02 19.42 3.91
#